data_AF-A0A392RS05-F1
#
_entry.id   AF-A0A392RS05-F1
#
_cell.length_a   1.000
_cell.length_b   1.000
_cell.length_c   1.000
_cell.angle_alpha   90.00
_cell.angle_beta   90.00
_cell.angle_gamma   90.00
#
_symmetry.space_group_name_H-M   'P 1'
#
loop_
_entity.id
_entity.type
_entity.pdbx_description
1 polymer ?
#
loop_
_entity_poly.entity_id
_entity_poly.type
_entity_poly.pdbx_seq_one_letter_code
_entity_poly.pdbx_strand_id
1 'polypeptide(L)'
;MEAFLAELQVPMTNKPMLSVITQIEAHIDHYVKDLQRFLNNEEQVKAQRLAQAILWEKANISNAKVEQMKKQSHDTVSGVNACKDNIS
;
A
#
# COMPACT_ATOMS: atom_id res chain seq x y z
N MET A 1 -7.42 -37.71 13.38
CA MET A 1 -8.75 -37.15 13.05
C MET A 1 -9.82 -38.23 13.16
N GLU A 2 -9.72 -39.33 12.41
CA GLU A 2 -10.63 -40.50 12.49
C GLU A 2 -10.92 -41.02 13.91
N ALA A 3 -9.88 -41.17 14.74
CA ALA A 3 -10.00 -41.66 16.12
C ALA A 3 -10.73 -40.65 17.04
N PHE A 4 -10.38 -39.36 16.95
CA PHE A 4 -11.03 -38.29 17.70
C PHE A 4 -12.51 -38.11 17.32
N LEU A 5 -12.85 -38.25 16.04
CA LEU A 5 -14.24 -38.20 15.57
C LEU A 5 -15.08 -39.39 16.06
N ALA A 6 -14.46 -40.53 16.36
CA ALA A 6 -15.16 -41.68 16.94
C ALA A 6 -15.49 -41.45 18.42
N GLU A 7 -14.61 -40.77 19.16
CA GLU A 7 -14.83 -40.40 20.58
C GLU A 7 -15.94 -39.36 20.78
N LEU A 8 -16.22 -38.55 19.76
CA LEU A 8 -17.27 -37.52 19.77
C LEU A 8 -18.66 -38.03 19.34
N GLN A 9 -18.79 -39.31 18.98
CA GLN A 9 -20.08 -39.89 18.61
C GLN A 9 -20.98 -40.00 19.86
N VAL A 10 -22.14 -39.34 19.81
CA VAL A 10 -23.25 -39.56 20.76
C VAL A 10 -24.48 -39.99 19.95
N PRO A 11 -25.56 -40.54 20.56
CA PRO A 11 -26.70 -41.09 19.83
C PRO A 11 -27.35 -40.15 18.79
N MET A 12 -27.09 -38.84 18.89
CA MET A 12 -27.62 -37.78 18.04
C MET A 12 -26.61 -37.20 17.03
N THR A 13 -25.33 -37.63 17.03
CA THR A 13 -24.28 -37.14 16.10
C THR A 13 -23.49 -38.30 15.52
N ASN A 14 -23.46 -38.38 14.19
CA ASN A 14 -22.71 -39.38 13.43
C ASN A 14 -21.45 -38.77 12.77
N LYS A 15 -20.52 -39.63 12.33
CA LYS A 15 -19.24 -39.24 11.71
C LYS A 15 -19.39 -38.20 10.57
N PRO A 16 -20.32 -38.37 9.61
CA PRO A 16 -20.55 -37.37 8.57
C PRO A 16 -20.91 -35.99 9.12
N MET A 17 -21.80 -35.93 10.12
CA MET A 17 -22.21 -34.68 10.75
C MET A 17 -21.03 -33.98 11.44
N LEU A 18 -20.21 -34.73 12.18
CA LEU A 18 -19.00 -34.19 12.82
C LEU A 18 -17.99 -33.67 11.79
N SER A 19 -17.78 -34.39 10.67
CA SER A 19 -16.91 -33.94 9.59
C SER A 19 -17.39 -32.62 8.96
N VAL A 20 -18.70 -32.48 8.74
CA VAL A 20 -19.28 -31.23 8.23
C VAL A 20 -19.08 -30.08 9.22
N ILE A 21 -19.30 -30.32 10.52
CA ILE A 21 -19.07 -29.30 11.56
C ILE A 21 -17.61 -28.84 11.55
N THR A 22 -16.64 -29.77 11.52
CA THR A 22 -15.21 -29.41 11.46
C THR A 22 -14.87 -28.62 10.19
N GLN A 23 -15.48 -28.94 9.05
CA GLN A 23 -15.30 -28.16 7.82
C GLN A 23 -15.86 -26.74 7.93
N ILE A 24 -17.04 -26.58 8.56
CA ILE A 24 -17.65 -25.27 8.80
C ILE A 24 -16.77 -24.44 9.73
N GLU A 25 -16.28 -25.02 10.83
CA GLU A 25 -15.36 -24.34 11.76
C GLU A 25 -14.10 -23.87 11.06
N ALA A 26 -13.46 -24.74 10.27
CA ALA A 26 -12.28 -24.37 9.48
C ALA A 26 -12.57 -23.25 8.47
N HIS A 27 -13.76 -23.26 7.85
CA HIS A 27 -14.16 -22.21 6.92
C HIS A 27 -14.37 -20.87 7.61
N ILE A 28 -14.98 -20.86 8.80
CA ILE A 28 -15.15 -19.66 9.61
C ILE A 28 -13.78 -19.10 10.03
N ASP A 29 -12.86 -19.95 10.47
CA ASP A 29 -11.50 -19.54 10.85
C ASP A 29 -10.73 -18.91 9.68
N HIS A 30 -10.86 -19.48 8.48
CA HIS A 30 -10.28 -18.90 7.27
C HIS A 30 -10.92 -17.56 6.92
N TYR A 31 -12.24 -17.46 6.97
CA TYR A 31 -12.95 -16.21 6.69
C TYR A 31 -12.53 -15.08 7.65
N VAL A 32 -12.37 -15.38 8.95
CA VAL A 32 -11.89 -14.40 9.94
C VAL A 32 -10.48 -13.90 9.60
N LYS A 33 -9.57 -14.80 9.22
CA LYS A 33 -8.20 -14.43 8.82
C LYS A 33 -8.18 -13.57 7.56
N ASP A 34 -9.00 -13.92 6.57
CA ASP A 34 -9.11 -13.16 5.32
C ASP A 34 -9.70 -11.77 5.57
N LEU A 35 -10.70 -11.66 6.45
CA LEU A 35 -11.29 -10.38 6.83
C LEU A 35 -10.28 -9.48 7.55
N GLN A 36 -9.51 -10.03 8.50
CA GLN A 36 -8.44 -9.30 9.18
C GLN A 36 -7.39 -8.80 8.18
N ARG A 37 -6.97 -9.66 7.24
CA ARG A 37 -6.02 -9.29 6.19
C ARG A 37 -6.59 -8.18 5.29
N PHE A 38 -7.86 -8.26 4.92
CA PHE A 38 -8.53 -7.25 4.12
C PHE A 38 -8.52 -5.88 4.82
N LEU A 39 -8.90 -5.83 6.10
CA LEU A 39 -8.90 -4.59 6.88
C LEU A 39 -7.49 -3.97 7.00
N ASN A 40 -6.49 -4.80 7.30
CA ASN A 40 -5.10 -4.33 7.38
C ASN A 40 -4.59 -3.79 6.04
N ASN A 41 -4.91 -4.46 4.93
CA ASN A 41 -4.54 -4.01 3.59
C ASN A 41 -5.23 -2.69 3.24
N GLU A 42 -6.50 -2.51 3.62
CA GLU A 42 -7.23 -1.27 3.38
C GLU A 42 -6.55 -0.08 4.07
N GLU A 43 -6.19 -0.24 5.35
CA GLU A 43 -5.46 0.77 6.11
C GLU A 43 -4.09 1.07 5.48
N GLN A 44 -3.34 0.03 5.10
CA GLN A 44 -2.04 0.18 4.45
C GLN A 44 -2.14 0.93 3.12
N VAL A 45 -3.14 0.62 2.29
CA VAL A 45 -3.37 1.32 1.02
C VAL A 45 -3.73 2.79 1.25
N LYS A 46 -4.55 3.10 2.26
CA LYS A 46 -4.86 4.50 2.63
C LYS A 46 -3.59 5.25 3.02
N ALA A 47 -2.74 4.66 3.85
CA ALA A 47 -1.46 5.25 4.25
C ALA A 47 -0.51 5.46 3.05
N GLN A 48 -0.41 4.47 2.16
CA GLN A 48 0.42 4.57 0.94
C GLN A 48 -0.05 5.68 0.01
N ARG A 49 -1.37 5.85 -0.19
CA ARG A 49 -1.91 6.95 -1.01
C ARG A 49 -1.55 8.32 -0.45
N LEU A 50 -1.66 8.50 0.87
CA LEU A 50 -1.27 9.74 1.53
C LEU A 50 0.23 10.00 1.39
N ALA A 51 1.07 8.98 1.61
CA ALA A 51 2.52 9.10 1.43
C ALA A 51 2.89 9.46 -0.01
N GLN A 52 2.24 8.85 -1.00
CA GLN A 52 2.44 9.14 -2.42
C GLN A 52 2.04 10.57 -2.78
N ALA A 53 0.90 11.07 -2.27
CA ALA A 53 0.48 12.45 -2.49
C ALA A 53 1.51 13.46 -1.93
N ILE A 54 2.04 13.20 -0.73
CA ILE A 54 3.09 14.04 -0.12
C ILE A 54 4.37 14.02 -0.96
N LEU A 55 4.79 12.84 -1.44
CA LEU A 55 5.99 12.71 -2.27
C LEU A 55 5.83 13.42 -3.61
N TRP A 56 4.65 13.30 -4.22
CA TRP A 56 4.31 13.99 -5.46
C TRP A 56 4.37 15.51 -5.30
N GLU A 57 3.79 16.04 -4.23
CA GLU A 57 3.84 17.48 -3.94
C GLU A 57 5.28 17.97 -3.74
N LYS A 58 6.08 17.23 -2.97
CA LYS A 58 7.50 17.54 -2.78
C LYS A 58 8.27 17.52 -4.11
N ALA A 59 7.98 16.57 -4.99
CA ALA A 59 8.59 16.48 -6.31
C ALA A 59 8.23 17.70 -7.17
N ASN A 60 6.95 18.13 -7.17
CA ASN A 60 6.51 19.32 -7.90
C ASN A 60 7.18 20.60 -7.40
N ILE A 61 7.26 20.79 -6.07
CA ILE A 61 7.95 21.93 -5.46
C ILE A 61 9.43 21.93 -5.87
N SER A 62 10.10 20.77 -5.79
CA SER A 62 11.50 20.64 -6.20
C SER A 62 11.68 20.95 -7.68
N ASN A 63 10.78 20.47 -8.54
CA ASN A 63 10.83 20.70 -9.98
C ASN A 63 10.63 22.20 -10.30
N ALA A 64 9.67 22.86 -9.66
CA ALA A 64 9.45 24.31 -9.81
C ALA A 64 10.70 25.12 -9.42
N LYS A 65 11.38 24.71 -8.33
CA LYS A 65 12.65 25.35 -7.92
C LYS A 65 13.75 25.15 -8.95
N VAL A 66 13.87 23.96 -9.55
CA VAL A 66 14.84 23.69 -10.62
C VAL A 66 14.57 24.56 -11.84
N GLU A 67 13.31 24.69 -12.27
CA GLU A 67 12.95 25.55 -13.39
C GLU A 67 13.25 27.04 -13.11
N GLN A 68 13.00 27.50 -11.89
CA GLN A 68 13.41 28.84 -11.47
C GLN A 68 14.93 29.03 -11.56
N MET A 69 15.72 28.08 -11.07
CA MET A 69 17.18 28.14 -11.12
C MET A 69 17.70 28.13 -12.56
N LYS A 70 17.08 27.36 -13.46
CA LYS A 70 17.41 27.37 -14.90
C LYS A 70 17.21 28.75 -15.51
N LYS A 71 16.07 29.39 -15.22
CA LYS A 71 15.78 30.74 -15.72
C LYS A 71 16.80 31.76 -15.20
N GLN A 72 17.06 31.76 -13.89
CA GLN A 72 18.05 32.65 -13.27
C GLN A 72 19.46 32.45 -13.86
N SER A 73 19.85 31.20 -14.10
CA SER A 73 21.13 30.87 -14.75
C SER A 73 21.19 31.45 -16.17
N HIS A 74 20.14 31.24 -16.97
CA HIS A 74 20.06 31.80 -18.33
C HIS A 74 20.16 33.33 -18.33
N ASP A 75 19.40 34.00 -17.46
CA ASP A 75 19.40 35.47 -17.34
C ASP A 75 20.78 35.99 -16.92
N THR A 76 21.46 35.28 -16.01
CA THR A 76 22.82 35.62 -15.58
C THR A 76 23.83 35.47 -16.72
N VAL A 77 23.80 34.36 -17.46
CA VAL A 77 24.67 34.13 -18.62
C VAL A 77 24.42 35.19 -19.70
N SER A 78 23.16 35.53 -19.96
CA SER A 78 22.79 36.59 -20.90
C SER A 78 23.37 37.95 -20.48
N GLY A 79 23.25 38.31 -19.20
CA GLY A 79 23.84 39.55 -18.67
C GLY A 79 25.36 39.60 -18.77
N VAL A 80 26.05 38.49 -18.46
CA VAL A 80 27.51 38.40 -18.61
C VAL A 80 27.94 38.56 -20.06
N ASN A 81 27.24 37.90 -20.99
CA ASN A 81 27.54 38.04 -22.42
C ASN A 81 27.31 39.47 -22.92
N ALA A 82 26.22 40.11 -22.53
CA ALA A 82 25.97 41.51 -22.89
C ALA A 82 27.06 42.45 -22.34
N CYS A 83 27.53 42.23 -21.11
CA CYS A 83 28.67 42.97 -20.56
C CYS A 83 29.96 42.76 -21.36
N LYS A 84 30.24 41.50 -21.76
CA LYS A 84 31.42 41.16 -22.57
C LYS A 84 31.38 41.84 -23.94
N ASP A 85 30.21 41.89 -24.58
CA ASP A 85 30.04 42.49 -25.91
C ASP A 85 30.20 44.02 -25.87
N ASN A 86 29.83 44.67 -24.76
CA ASN A 86 29.97 46.13 -24.61
C ASN A 86 31.41 46.62 -24.36
N ILE A 87 32.33 45.74 -23.95
CA ILE A 87 33.73 46.07 -23.65
C ILE A 87 34.72 45.54 -24.69
N SER A 88 34.24 44.87 -25.74
CA SER A 88 35.02 44.40 -26.89
C SER A 88 34.96 45.42 -28.02
#